data_AF-A0A8T3PBI9-F1
#
_entry.id   AF-A0A8T3PBI9-F1
#
_cell.length_a   1.000
_cell.length_b   1.000
_cell.length_c   1.000
_cell.angle_alpha   90.00
_cell.angle_beta   90.00
_cell.angle_gamma   90.00
#
_symmetry.space_group_name_H-M   'P 1'
#
loop_
_entity.id
_entity.type
_entity.pdbx_description
1 polymer ?
#
loop_
_entity_poly.entity_id
_entity_poly.type
_entity_poly.pdbx_seq_one_letter_code
_entity_poly.pdbx_strand_id
1 'polypeptide(L)'
;MATLAGDEGLGWVEALAIGEGLVLAAGQLHEVQALVGPDTRRLELGDGYVCLPAITDAHLHLVDAALAGHQLDLEPLADLDAAIGVIASLHAERA
;
A
#
# COMPACT_ATOMS: atom_id res chain seq x y z
N MET A 1 4.69 8.73 -13.75
CA MET A 1 5.04 7.76 -12.69
C MET A 1 6.27 8.29 -11.96
N ALA A 2 6.29 8.31 -10.62
CA ALA A 2 7.46 8.72 -9.87
C ALA A 2 8.42 7.53 -9.65
N THR A 3 9.70 7.82 -9.52
CA THR A 3 10.78 6.85 -9.31
C THR A 3 11.75 7.36 -8.25
N LEU A 4 12.47 6.45 -7.59
CA LEU A 4 13.59 6.76 -6.68
C LEU A 4 14.95 6.40 -7.31
N ALA A 5 15.04 6.46 -8.64
CA ALA A 5 16.22 5.98 -9.37
C ALA A 5 17.41 6.97 -9.35
N GLY A 6 17.26 8.14 -8.75
CA GLY A 6 18.30 9.18 -8.67
C GLY A 6 18.52 9.70 -7.24
N ASP A 7 19.57 10.49 -7.06
CA ASP A 7 20.05 10.92 -5.74
C ASP A 7 19.33 12.17 -5.18
N GLU A 8 18.58 12.89 -6.02
CA GLU A 8 17.91 14.17 -5.66
C GLU A 8 16.40 14.04 -5.45
N GLY A 9 15.93 12.89 -4.96
CA GLY A 9 14.52 12.64 -4.67
C GLY A 9 13.75 12.02 -5.84
N LEU A 10 12.46 12.36 -5.99
CA LEU A 10 11.59 11.71 -6.97
C LEU A 10 11.91 12.17 -8.41
N GLY A 11 12.29 11.23 -9.26
CA GLY A 11 12.31 11.41 -10.72
C GLY A 11 10.96 11.03 -11.34
N TRP A 12 10.59 11.63 -12.48
CA TRP A 12 9.32 11.36 -13.17
C TRP A 12 9.53 10.74 -14.54
N VAL A 13 8.79 9.68 -14.84
CA VAL A 13 8.79 8.97 -16.13
C VAL A 13 7.37 8.71 -16.62
N GLU A 14 7.19 8.51 -17.93
CA GLU A 14 5.88 8.24 -18.53
C GLU A 14 5.47 6.77 -18.39
N ALA A 15 6.43 5.84 -18.44
CA ALA A 15 6.16 4.40 -18.40
C ALA A 15 7.25 3.60 -17.66
N LEU A 16 6.86 2.38 -17.22
CA LEU A 16 7.72 1.38 -16.63
C LEU A 16 7.51 0.04 -17.33
N ALA A 17 8.60 -0.69 -17.61
CA ALA A 17 8.55 -2.11 -17.96
C ALA A 17 8.99 -2.94 -16.75
N ILE A 18 8.20 -3.95 -16.40
CA ILE A 18 8.45 -4.83 -15.24
C ILE A 18 8.46 -6.28 -15.73
N GLY A 19 9.49 -7.03 -15.32
CA GLY A 19 9.61 -8.46 -15.59
C GLY A 19 10.27 -9.15 -14.40
N GLU A 20 9.77 -10.33 -14.03
CA GLU A 20 10.30 -11.12 -12.90
C GLU A 20 10.41 -10.33 -11.58
N GLY A 21 9.49 -9.38 -11.36
CA GLY A 21 9.48 -8.53 -10.16
C GLY A 21 10.49 -7.39 -10.16
N LEU A 22 11.20 -7.14 -11.27
CA LEU A 22 12.19 -6.07 -11.41
C LEU A 22 11.75 -5.04 -12.45
N VAL A 23 12.16 -3.78 -12.25
CA VAL A 23 12.02 -2.73 -13.25
C VAL A 23 13.11 -2.92 -14.31
N LEU A 24 12.70 -3.24 -15.54
CA LEU A 24 13.59 -3.47 -16.69
C LEU A 24 13.90 -2.17 -17.44
N ALA A 25 12.94 -1.24 -17.48
CA ALA A 25 13.13 0.09 -18.03
C ALA A 25 12.16 1.09 -17.40
N ALA A 26 12.57 2.36 -17.36
CA ALA A 26 11.80 3.50 -16.90
C ALA A 26 12.14 4.70 -17.79
N GLY A 27 11.15 5.35 -18.40
CA GLY A 27 11.42 6.43 -19.34
C GLY A 27 10.18 6.94 -20.07
N GLN A 28 10.39 7.45 -21.29
CA GLN A 28 9.31 7.89 -22.14
C GLN A 28 8.48 6.69 -22.62
N LEU A 29 7.19 6.90 -22.86
CA LEU A 29 6.26 5.82 -23.21
C LEU A 29 6.74 5.04 -24.44
N HIS A 30 7.17 5.75 -25.48
CA HIS A 30 7.61 5.13 -26.73
C HIS A 30 8.88 4.27 -26.58
N GLU A 31 9.78 4.63 -25.67
CA GLU A 31 11.01 3.88 -25.39
C GLU A 31 10.68 2.56 -24.68
N VAL A 32 9.79 2.61 -23.70
CA VAL A 32 9.35 1.44 -22.94
C VAL A 32 8.46 0.53 -23.80
N GLN A 33 7.63 1.09 -24.67
CA GLN A 33 6.77 0.34 -25.60
C GLN A 33 7.56 -0.58 -26.54
N ALA A 34 8.81 -0.26 -26.85
CA ALA A 34 9.66 -1.10 -27.68
C ALA A 34 10.00 -2.46 -27.04
N LEU A 35 9.82 -2.59 -25.71
CA LEU A 35 10.08 -3.82 -24.96
C LEU A 35 8.88 -4.77 -24.90
N VAL A 36 7.73 -4.40 -25.47
CA VAL A 36 6.51 -5.22 -25.43
C VAL A 36 6.69 -6.50 -26.25
N GLY A 37 6.52 -7.64 -25.59
CA GLY A 37 6.47 -8.97 -26.20
C GLY A 37 5.06 -9.58 -26.19
N PRO A 38 4.90 -10.80 -26.75
CA PRO A 38 3.60 -11.48 -26.85
C PRO A 38 2.94 -11.75 -25.48
N ASP A 39 3.75 -11.93 -24.43
CA ASP A 39 3.27 -12.22 -23.07
C ASP A 39 3.16 -10.97 -22.18
N THR A 40 3.46 -9.78 -22.71
CA THR A 40 3.42 -8.55 -21.93
C THR A 40 1.97 -8.13 -21.64
N ARG A 41 1.62 -8.08 -20.35
CA ARG A 41 0.39 -7.42 -19.90
C ARG A 41 0.59 -5.91 -19.85
N ARG A 42 -0.31 -5.16 -20.51
CA ARG A 42 -0.35 -3.70 -20.45
C ARG A 42 -1.29 -3.23 -19.34
N LEU A 43 -0.85 -2.23 -18.58
CA LEU A 43 -1.61 -1.57 -17.54
C LEU A 43 -1.55 -0.07 -17.82
N GLU A 44 -2.66 0.49 -18.27
CA GLU A 44 -2.78 1.94 -18.49
C GLU A 44 -3.29 2.59 -17.21
N LEU A 45 -2.63 3.68 -16.78
CA LEU A 45 -3.11 4.49 -15.67
C LEU A 45 -4.27 5.36 -16.17
N GLY A 46 -5.38 5.38 -15.43
CA GLY A 46 -6.49 6.27 -15.74
C GLY A 46 -6.16 7.74 -15.46
N ASP A 47 -6.98 8.64 -15.98
CA ASP A 47 -6.86 10.07 -15.70
C ASP A 47 -6.91 10.36 -14.20
N GLY A 48 -5.99 11.19 -13.71
CA GLY A 48 -5.88 11.57 -12.29
C GLY A 48 -5.18 10.53 -11.40
N TYR A 49 -4.75 9.39 -11.94
CA TYR A 49 -3.98 8.41 -11.19
C TYR A 49 -2.47 8.68 -11.29
N VAL A 50 -1.76 8.35 -10.22
CA VAL A 50 -0.29 8.39 -10.17
C VAL A 50 0.25 7.05 -9.69
N CYS A 51 1.29 6.56 -10.37
CA CYS A 51 2.12 5.47 -9.87
C CYS A 51 3.33 6.06 -9.13
N LEU A 52 3.57 5.58 -7.92
CA LEU A 52 4.66 5.97 -7.04
C LEU A 52 5.38 4.69 -6.55
N PRO A 53 6.65 4.79 -6.12
CA PRO A 53 7.30 3.71 -5.39
C PRO A 53 6.50 3.35 -4.13
N ALA A 54 6.50 2.07 -3.77
CA ALA A 54 5.83 1.62 -2.56
C ALA A 54 6.44 2.29 -1.32
N ILE A 55 5.60 2.57 -0.32
CA ILE A 55 6.06 3.07 0.97
C ILE A 55 6.91 1.98 1.64
N THR A 56 8.12 2.35 2.02
CA THR A 56 9.00 1.51 2.83
C THR A 56 9.04 2.08 4.23
N ASP A 57 8.49 1.35 5.19
CA ASP A 57 8.59 1.70 6.60
C ASP A 57 9.83 1.03 7.20
N ALA A 58 10.72 1.85 7.77
CA ALA A 58 11.98 1.39 8.33
C ALA A 58 11.82 0.71 9.69
N HIS A 59 10.70 0.92 10.38
CA HIS A 59 10.49 0.39 11.72
C HIS A 59 9.01 0.17 12.03
N LEU A 60 8.62 -1.10 12.09
CA LEU A 60 7.24 -1.52 12.36
C LEU A 60 7.19 -2.55 13.48
N HIS A 61 6.13 -2.48 14.29
CA HIS A 61 5.76 -3.53 15.23
C HIS A 61 4.62 -4.38 14.65
N LEU A 62 4.96 -5.34 13.77
CA LEU A 62 3.95 -6.14 13.04
C LEU A 62 3.04 -6.96 13.96
N VAL A 63 3.55 -7.43 15.09
CA VAL A 63 2.75 -8.16 16.09
C VAL A 63 1.70 -7.24 16.70
N ASP A 64 2.08 -6.02 17.07
CA ASP A 64 1.14 -5.05 17.63
C ASP A 64 0.08 -4.63 16.60
N ALA A 65 0.47 -4.48 15.32
CA ALA A 65 -0.47 -4.22 14.24
C ALA A 65 -1.50 -5.36 14.06
N ALA A 66 -1.06 -6.61 14.19
CA ALA A 66 -1.97 -7.75 14.14
C ALA A 66 -2.92 -7.79 15.35
N LEU A 67 -2.41 -7.48 16.55
CA LEU A 67 -3.20 -7.43 17.78
C LEU A 67 -4.20 -6.27 17.78
N ALA A 68 -3.86 -5.12 17.18
CA ALA A 68 -4.72 -3.95 17.11
C ALA A 68 -6.08 -4.26 16.45
N GLY A 69 -6.12 -5.13 15.44
CA GLY A 69 -7.38 -5.57 14.81
C GLY A 69 -8.29 -6.40 15.72
N HIS A 70 -7.79 -6.85 16.86
CA HIS A 70 -8.55 -7.61 17.86
C HIS A 70 -8.86 -6.82 19.14
N GLN A 71 -8.32 -5.61 19.26
CA GLN A 71 -8.57 -4.71 20.37
C GLN A 71 -9.94 -4.05 20.22
N LEU A 72 -10.66 -3.93 21.33
CA LEU A 72 -11.88 -3.14 21.38
C LEU A 72 -11.49 -1.66 21.48
N ASP A 73 -12.05 -0.84 20.61
CA ASP A 73 -11.95 0.60 20.73
C ASP A 73 -12.95 1.12 21.78
N LEU A 74 -12.41 1.70 22.85
CA LEU A 74 -13.16 2.29 23.95
C LEU A 74 -13.24 3.82 23.88
N GLU A 75 -12.48 4.46 22.97
CA GLU A 75 -12.45 5.92 22.81
C GLU A 75 -13.85 6.55 22.58
N PRO A 76 -14.75 5.97 21.75
CA PRO A 76 -16.03 6.61 21.46
C PRO A 76 -17.07 6.46 22.59
N LEU A 77 -16.76 5.76 23.67
CA LEU A 77 -17.74 5.45 24.71
C LEU A 77 -17.86 6.59 25.73
N ALA A 78 -19.11 6.96 26.02
CA ALA A 78 -19.41 8.16 26.81
C ALA A 78 -19.08 8.02 28.31
N ASP A 79 -19.08 6.80 28.84
CA ASP A 79 -18.90 6.52 30.25
C ASP A 79 -18.41 5.07 30.53
N LEU A 80 -18.16 4.79 31.81
CA LEU A 80 -17.68 3.51 32.29
C LEU A 80 -18.68 2.37 32.10
N ASP A 81 -19.98 2.64 32.25
CA ASP A 81 -21.01 1.62 32.13
C ASP A 81 -21.12 1.13 30.68
N ALA A 82 -21.01 2.06 29.71
CA ALA A 82 -20.91 1.72 28.31
C ALA A 82 -19.68 0.85 28.00
N ALA A 83 -18.51 1.20 28.56
CA ALA A 83 -17.29 0.42 28.39
C ALA A 83 -17.41 -1.01 28.93
N ILE A 84 -17.92 -1.15 30.16
CA ILE A 84 -18.13 -2.47 30.78
C ILE A 84 -19.14 -3.29 29.97
N GLY A 85 -20.22 -2.66 29.51
CA GLY A 85 -21.25 -3.32 28.70
C GLY A 85 -20.70 -3.91 27.40
N VAL A 86 -19.89 -3.15 26.67
CA VAL A 86 -19.29 -3.64 25.40
C VAL A 86 -18.27 -4.75 25.65
N ILE A 87 -17.45 -4.63 26.71
CA ILE A 87 -16.50 -5.69 27.11
C ILE A 87 -17.25 -6.99 27.45
N ALA A 88 -18.35 -6.90 28.21
CA ALA A 88 -19.15 -8.06 28.58
C ALA A 88 -19.80 -8.73 27.37
N SER A 89 -20.34 -7.95 26.42
CA SER A 89 -20.92 -8.49 25.18
C SER A 89 -19.89 -9.27 24.36
N LEU A 90 -18.72 -8.67 24.12
CA LEU A 90 -17.65 -9.33 23.37
C LEU A 90 -17.11 -10.57 24.07
N HIS A 91 -17.07 -10.58 25.40
CA HIS A 91 -16.68 -11.77 26.16
C HIS A 91 -17.68 -12.90 25.96
N ALA A 92 -18.98 -12.62 26.02
CA ALA A 92 -20.04 -13.60 25.83
C ALA A 92 -20.06 -14.21 24.41
N GLU A 93 -19.70 -13.43 23.38
CA GLU A 93 -19.62 -13.89 22.00
C GLU A 93 -18.41 -14.78 21.70
N ARG A 94 -17.34 -14.65 22.50
CA ARG A 94 -16.06 -15.38 22.31
C ARG A 94 -15.92 -16.62 23.21
N ALA A 95 -16.85 -16.83 24.15
CA ALA A 95 -16.88 -17.97 25.07
C ALA A 95 -17.64 -19.16 24.47
#